data_AF-A0A6G0I5K2-F1
#
_entry.id   AF-A0A6G0I5K2-F1
#
_cell.length_a   1.000
_cell.length_b   1.000
_cell.length_c   1.000
_cell.angle_alpha   90.00
_cell.angle_beta   90.00
_cell.angle_gamma   90.00
#
_symmetry.space_group_name_H-M   'P 1'
#
loop_
_entity.id
_entity.type
_entity.pdbx_description
1 polymer ?
#
loop_
_entity_poly.entity_id
_entity_poly.type
_entity_poly.pdbx_seq_one_letter_code
_entity_poly.pdbx_strand_id
1 'polypeptide(L)'
;MASNNGSVGKWEVVKKGKKNNSNGTGGGKNPADKKPGGGGGGRKALGESNQPSRPPLKMSETLYDGFEKMGKKQNKEQVPPPAEPENKKPSSSKQSKKSHSTNTVAPATHKSLEEAFKALDVADLKQQLARSQTLFPENPSVWVKDLAGYLNLNLTAPESEPTLSSYTHDYPYCLTGKELKGVIKGLIGRCGDFLPDFFDHCVYTMLRELDRQSGEPLHGYRVCIQAILQDKPRIATQNLPEYLELLRSVQNRPVKCLTIMWALGQAGFYDLSQGLRVWLGIMLPVLGVKSLSSYAIAYLERLLLVHANLTKGFGIMGPKEFFPLLDFAFMPKNALSSSLQEQLRRLYPRLKTLAFGAKPESTLHTYLPSFLSRATPHCPDDMKRELLSSMTECLCVDVQSLGVWRQLYTKHLPQSSLLLNHLLKSWNILPPKLRKNLEETIQSFKVTNEEMRDSVESQELQDCNNLCQNLQVKMRGRGFPWSKLLMVVLVFAAGFIIHDIRSHWLLRRFHHSQASAQLRGHSRISAGLGKNNSLHQTGLQLAGDKHSSLLL
;
A
#
# COMPACT_ATOMS: atom_id res chain seq x y z
N MET A 1 -22.41 -41.60 15.60
CA MET A 1 -22.88 -42.33 16.81
C MET A 1 -22.15 -41.75 18.01
N ALA A 2 -22.82 -41.58 19.16
CA ALA A 2 -22.31 -41.00 20.43
C ALA A 2 -21.71 -39.57 20.29
N SER A 3 -22.20 -38.48 20.87
CA SER A 3 -22.87 -38.23 22.17
C SER A 3 -21.95 -38.38 23.39
N ASN A 4 -21.55 -37.26 24.01
CA ASN A 4 -22.12 -36.86 25.31
C ASN A 4 -21.93 -35.35 25.61
N ASN A 5 -22.61 -34.86 26.64
CA ASN A 5 -22.49 -33.54 27.27
C ASN A 5 -21.17 -33.42 28.08
N GLY A 6 -20.68 -32.27 28.55
CA GLY A 6 -21.21 -30.90 28.55
C GLY A 6 -21.31 -30.32 29.98
N SER A 7 -20.87 -29.07 30.21
CA SER A 7 -21.01 -28.36 31.51
C SER A 7 -20.78 -26.84 31.39
N VAL A 8 -21.27 -26.07 32.38
CA VAL A 8 -21.18 -24.59 32.44
C VAL A 8 -20.73 -24.14 33.82
N GLY A 9 -19.85 -23.13 33.88
CA GLY A 9 -19.39 -22.46 35.11
C GLY A 9 -17.85 -22.40 35.19
N LYS A 10 -17.25 -21.52 36.00
CA LYS A 10 -17.82 -20.41 36.80
C LYS A 10 -16.71 -19.36 37.02
N TRP A 11 -17.07 -18.13 37.38
CA TRP A 11 -16.11 -17.07 37.71
C TRP A 11 -15.27 -17.42 38.93
N GLU A 12 -13.97 -17.08 38.90
CA GLU A 12 -13.13 -17.01 40.09
C GLU A 12 -12.25 -15.75 40.06
N VAL A 13 -12.13 -15.07 41.20
CA VAL A 13 -11.41 -13.80 41.37
C VAL A 13 -10.45 -13.94 42.55
N VAL A 14 -9.15 -14.04 42.26
CA VAL A 14 -8.11 -14.17 43.28
C VAL A 14 -7.48 -12.80 43.61
N LYS A 15 -7.32 -12.52 44.90
CA LYS A 15 -6.94 -11.18 45.40
C LYS A 15 -5.43 -10.97 45.47
N LYS A 16 -5.05 -9.75 45.06
CA LYS A 16 -3.82 -9.01 45.35
C LYS A 16 -3.32 -9.19 46.80
N GLY A 17 -2.04 -9.54 46.95
CA GLY A 17 -1.29 -9.45 48.21
C GLY A 17 0.21 -9.14 47.95
N LYS A 18 1.01 -8.70 48.93
CA LYS A 18 0.94 -7.42 49.69
C LYS A 18 2.23 -7.29 50.51
N LYS A 19 2.95 -6.15 50.37
CA LYS A 19 4.14 -5.76 51.15
C LYS A 19 5.38 -6.66 50.93
N ASN A 20 6.61 -6.26 51.30
CA ASN A 20 6.99 -5.17 52.21
C ASN A 20 8.11 -4.25 51.66
N ASN A 21 8.35 -3.13 52.35
CA ASN A 21 9.39 -2.14 52.04
C ASN A 21 10.05 -1.68 53.35
N SER A 22 11.37 -1.45 53.37
CA SER A 22 12.09 -0.92 54.54
C SER A 22 13.46 -0.30 54.16
N ASN A 23 13.79 0.80 54.84
CA ASN A 23 15.01 1.61 54.75
C ASN A 23 16.30 0.80 55.05
N GLY A 24 17.52 1.27 54.77
CA GLY A 24 17.94 2.54 54.12
C GLY A 24 18.94 3.38 54.94
N THR A 25 20.23 3.07 54.81
CA THR A 25 21.46 3.79 55.26
C THR A 25 22.67 3.12 54.54
N GLY A 26 23.87 3.70 54.37
CA GLY A 26 24.34 5.07 54.59
C GLY A 26 25.89 5.18 54.64
N GLY A 27 26.54 5.67 53.59
CA GLY A 27 27.97 6.07 53.57
C GLY A 27 29.01 5.03 53.11
N GLY A 28 30.13 5.48 52.52
CA GLY A 28 31.29 4.65 52.10
C GLY A 28 32.11 5.31 50.97
N LYS A 29 33.45 5.36 51.08
CA LYS A 29 34.36 6.13 50.19
C LYS A 29 35.02 5.30 49.07
N ASN A 30 35.39 5.98 47.98
CA ASN A 30 36.48 5.62 47.03
C ASN A 30 37.88 5.61 47.72
N PRO A 31 39.02 5.23 47.09
CA PRO A 31 39.31 4.96 45.66
C PRO A 31 40.20 3.71 45.36
N ALA A 32 40.57 3.46 44.09
CA ALA A 32 41.96 3.24 43.60
C ALA A 32 42.06 2.62 42.18
N ASP A 33 43.15 2.94 41.48
CA ASP A 33 43.52 2.70 40.08
C ASP A 33 43.57 1.25 39.54
N LYS A 34 43.25 1.10 38.24
CA LYS A 34 44.27 0.82 37.17
C LYS A 34 43.74 0.88 35.72
N LYS A 35 44.63 1.28 34.80
CA LYS A 35 44.53 1.32 33.32
C LYS A 35 45.27 0.09 32.72
N PRO A 36 45.30 -0.15 31.38
CA PRO A 36 44.38 0.23 30.30
C PRO A 36 44.00 -0.95 29.36
N GLY A 37 43.13 -0.74 28.36
CA GLY A 37 43.10 -1.56 27.12
C GLY A 37 41.74 -1.78 26.46
N GLY A 38 41.74 -2.06 25.14
CA GLY A 38 40.59 -2.56 24.37
C GLY A 38 39.73 -1.49 23.68
N GLY A 39 39.72 -1.49 22.34
CA GLY A 39 38.89 -0.59 21.53
C GLY A 39 37.46 -1.12 21.27
N GLY A 40 36.56 -0.24 20.80
CA GLY A 40 35.18 -0.60 20.46
C GLY A 40 34.28 0.62 20.21
N GLY A 41 34.32 1.19 19.01
CA GLY A 41 33.68 2.47 18.67
C GLY A 41 32.16 2.44 18.49
N GLY A 42 31.40 2.29 19.58
CA GLY A 42 29.94 2.47 19.57
C GLY A 42 29.54 3.95 19.56
N ARG A 43 28.98 4.45 18.45
CA ARG A 43 28.53 5.85 18.33
C ARG A 43 27.30 6.11 19.21
N LYS A 44 27.47 6.86 20.30
CA LYS A 44 26.36 7.42 21.09
C LYS A 44 25.58 8.47 20.30
N ALA A 45 24.32 8.66 20.68
CA ALA A 45 23.50 9.76 20.18
C ALA A 45 24.07 11.12 20.64
N LEU A 46 23.98 12.12 19.78
CA LEU A 46 24.10 13.53 20.13
C LEU A 46 22.70 14.09 20.43
N GLY A 47 22.59 14.82 21.53
CA GLY A 47 21.41 15.59 21.88
C GLY A 47 21.72 17.08 21.94
N GLU A 48 20.72 17.84 22.39
CA GLU A 48 20.79 19.26 22.77
C GLU A 48 21.12 20.29 21.67
N SER A 49 20.07 20.98 21.24
CA SER A 49 20.14 22.41 20.93
C SER A 49 19.09 23.14 21.79
N ASN A 50 19.46 23.55 23.00
CA ASN A 50 18.57 24.31 23.89
C ASN A 50 18.52 25.79 23.45
N GLN A 51 17.32 26.29 23.18
CA GLN A 51 17.00 27.72 23.23
C GLN A 51 15.70 27.94 24.00
N PRO A 52 15.54 29.08 24.70
CA PRO A 52 14.45 29.29 25.64
C PRO A 52 13.09 29.39 24.94
N SER A 53 12.09 28.73 25.52
CA SER A 53 10.71 28.77 25.02
C SER A 53 10.12 30.17 25.18
N ARG A 54 9.45 30.66 24.12
CA ARG A 54 8.52 31.79 24.26
C ARG A 54 7.33 31.34 25.12
N PRO A 55 6.84 32.17 26.06
CA PRO A 55 5.58 31.89 26.75
C PRO A 55 4.42 31.84 25.73
N PRO A 56 3.42 30.96 25.92
CA PRO A 56 2.33 30.81 24.96
C PRO A 56 1.48 32.08 24.90
N LEU A 57 1.16 32.52 23.67
CA LEU A 57 0.22 33.62 23.45
C LEU A 57 -1.17 33.21 23.94
N LYS A 58 -1.67 33.92 24.95
CA LYS A 58 -2.98 33.68 25.55
C LYS A 58 -4.08 34.19 24.62
N MET A 59 -4.53 33.34 23.70
CA MET A 59 -5.69 33.65 22.85
C MET A 59 -6.94 33.92 23.70
N SER A 60 -7.79 34.83 23.21
CA SER A 60 -9.04 35.19 23.86
C SER A 60 -10.03 34.02 23.87
N GLU A 61 -10.72 33.87 25.00
CA GLU A 61 -11.85 32.95 25.12
C GLU A 61 -12.99 33.46 24.22
N THR A 62 -13.67 32.57 23.50
CA THR A 62 -14.86 32.96 22.74
C THR A 62 -16.00 33.29 23.71
N LEU A 63 -16.97 34.10 23.27
CA LEU A 63 -18.04 34.58 24.16
C LEU A 63 -18.81 33.45 24.86
N TYR A 64 -18.90 32.26 24.24
CA TYR A 64 -19.56 31.09 24.80
C TYR A 64 -18.83 30.49 26.03
N ASP A 65 -17.49 30.39 25.99
CA ASP A 65 -16.66 29.94 27.13
C ASP A 65 -16.79 30.90 28.34
N GLY A 66 -17.06 32.18 28.09
CA GLY A 66 -17.23 33.20 29.13
C GLY A 66 -18.51 33.02 29.95
N PHE A 67 -19.64 32.69 29.30
CA PHE A 67 -20.92 32.50 29.99
C PHE A 67 -20.88 31.31 30.97
N GLU A 68 -20.26 30.21 30.57
CA GLU A 68 -20.04 28.99 31.36
C GLU A 68 -19.34 29.28 32.71
N LYS A 69 -18.33 30.15 32.69
CA LYS A 69 -17.53 30.53 33.87
C LYS A 69 -18.22 31.57 34.76
N MET A 70 -19.11 32.40 34.21
CA MET A 70 -19.79 33.43 34.97
C MET A 70 -20.96 32.87 35.80
N GLY A 71 -21.73 31.92 35.23
CA GLY A 71 -22.82 31.24 35.94
C GLY A 71 -22.36 30.40 37.15
N LYS A 72 -21.09 29.96 37.17
CA LYS A 72 -20.55 29.08 38.23
C LYS A 72 -19.87 29.81 39.39
N LYS A 73 -19.90 31.15 39.44
CA LYS A 73 -19.22 31.96 40.48
C LYS A 73 -20.13 32.59 41.54
N GLN A 74 -21.45 32.66 41.35
CA GLN A 74 -22.38 33.19 42.37
C GLN A 74 -22.81 32.16 43.42
N ASN A 75 -21.87 31.44 44.06
CA ASN A 75 -22.21 30.66 45.27
C ASN A 75 -21.00 30.30 46.17
N LYS A 76 -20.44 31.28 46.91
CA LYS A 76 -19.70 31.04 48.18
C LYS A 76 -19.39 32.33 48.92
N GLU A 77 -19.74 32.35 50.22
CA GLU A 77 -19.53 33.34 51.32
C GLU A 77 -20.89 33.67 51.99
N GLN A 78 -21.12 33.61 53.31
CA GLN A 78 -20.22 33.44 54.48
C GLN A 78 -20.93 32.74 55.71
N VAL A 79 -20.30 31.69 56.26
CA VAL A 79 -20.12 31.30 57.71
C VAL A 79 -21.39 31.07 58.65
N PRO A 80 -21.33 30.75 59.98
CA PRO A 80 -21.71 29.39 60.47
C PRO A 80 -22.78 29.29 61.63
N PRO A 81 -22.77 28.37 62.66
CA PRO A 81 -23.97 27.61 63.07
C PRO A 81 -24.51 27.94 64.51
N PRO A 82 -25.61 27.32 65.03
CA PRO A 82 -25.50 26.01 65.74
C PRO A 82 -26.77 25.10 65.80
N ALA A 83 -26.56 23.86 66.30
CA ALA A 83 -27.48 22.97 67.04
C ALA A 83 -28.67 22.20 66.36
N GLU A 84 -28.87 20.98 66.86
CA GLU A 84 -29.99 20.02 66.69
C GLU A 84 -31.07 20.24 67.81
N PRO A 85 -32.29 19.59 67.83
CA PRO A 85 -32.59 18.24 67.32
C PRO A 85 -34.03 17.91 66.78
N GLU A 86 -34.21 16.62 66.46
CA GLU A 86 -35.43 15.78 66.47
C GLU A 86 -36.59 15.91 65.45
N ASN A 87 -36.75 14.82 64.67
CA ASN A 87 -37.98 14.00 64.51
C ASN A 87 -39.39 14.64 64.36
N LYS A 88 -39.94 14.65 63.13
CA LYS A 88 -41.10 13.80 62.70
C LYS A 88 -41.64 14.08 61.27
N LYS A 89 -42.28 13.07 60.69
CA LYS A 89 -43.19 13.09 59.52
C LYS A 89 -44.66 13.05 60.00
N PRO A 90 -45.70 13.19 59.14
CA PRO A 90 -45.86 14.05 57.96
C PRO A 90 -47.24 14.78 57.97
N SER A 91 -47.56 15.62 56.98
CA SER A 91 -48.92 15.78 56.41
C SER A 91 -48.93 16.71 55.18
N SER A 92 -50.09 16.85 54.54
CA SER A 92 -50.27 17.42 53.20
C SER A 92 -51.09 18.72 53.17
N SER A 93 -50.74 19.63 52.26
CA SER A 93 -51.73 20.44 51.53
C SER A 93 -51.18 20.94 50.19
N LYS A 94 -52.05 21.11 49.19
CA LYS A 94 -51.72 21.76 47.91
C LYS A 94 -51.94 23.27 48.06
N GLN A 95 -51.05 24.08 47.49
CA GLN A 95 -51.47 25.32 46.84
C GLN A 95 -50.56 25.67 45.67
N SER A 96 -51.16 26.18 44.59
CA SER A 96 -50.52 26.40 43.30
C SER A 96 -50.02 27.84 43.16
N LYS A 97 -48.75 28.01 42.80
CA LYS A 97 -48.24 29.24 42.16
C LYS A 97 -47.58 28.89 40.84
N LYS A 98 -47.88 29.67 39.80
CA LYS A 98 -47.28 29.52 38.46
C LYS A 98 -45.79 29.87 38.54
N SER A 99 -44.91 28.92 38.25
CA SER A 99 -43.52 29.20 37.90
C SER A 99 -43.41 29.47 36.40
N HIS A 100 -42.69 30.52 36.02
CA HIS A 100 -42.33 30.76 34.62
C HIS A 100 -41.11 29.90 34.30
N SER A 101 -41.28 28.86 33.48
CA SER A 101 -40.20 27.93 33.14
C SER A 101 -39.32 28.51 32.03
N THR A 102 -38.29 29.27 32.41
CA THR A 102 -37.19 29.63 31.52
C THR A 102 -36.41 28.36 31.19
N ASN A 103 -36.76 27.71 30.07
CA ASN A 103 -36.21 26.41 29.69
C ASN A 103 -34.75 26.52 29.21
N THR A 104 -33.79 26.48 30.15
CA THR A 104 -32.44 26.00 29.85
C THR A 104 -32.49 24.49 29.60
N VAL A 105 -32.84 24.11 28.37
CA VAL A 105 -32.87 22.72 27.91
C VAL A 105 -31.45 22.15 27.99
N ALA A 106 -31.23 21.16 28.87
CA ALA A 106 -30.03 20.36 28.84
C ALA A 106 -29.99 19.58 27.51
N PRO A 107 -28.83 19.49 26.82
CA PRO A 107 -28.76 18.92 25.48
C PRO A 107 -29.27 17.48 25.48
N ALA A 108 -30.28 17.21 24.63
CA ALA A 108 -30.93 15.92 24.57
C ALA A 108 -29.98 14.88 23.96
N THR A 109 -29.57 13.88 24.75
CA THR A 109 -28.73 12.80 24.25
C THR A 109 -29.53 11.86 23.36
N HIS A 110 -29.30 11.93 22.05
CA HIS A 110 -29.92 11.05 21.06
C HIS A 110 -29.35 9.63 21.14
N LYS A 111 -30.12 8.61 20.72
CA LYS A 111 -29.67 7.21 20.78
C LYS A 111 -28.71 6.88 19.65
N SER A 112 -28.86 7.54 18.50
CA SER A 112 -27.97 7.44 17.36
C SER A 112 -27.71 8.80 16.73
N LEU A 113 -26.68 8.90 15.91
CA LEU A 113 -26.32 10.16 15.25
C LEU A 113 -27.32 10.52 14.15
N GLU A 114 -27.97 9.54 13.52
CA GLU A 114 -29.07 9.71 12.57
C GLU A 114 -30.33 10.28 13.22
N GLU A 115 -30.59 10.01 14.51
CA GLU A 115 -31.65 10.69 15.26
C GLU A 115 -31.30 12.16 15.50
N ALA A 116 -30.05 12.46 15.88
CA ALA A 116 -29.59 13.83 16.11
C ALA A 116 -29.63 14.69 14.83
N PHE A 117 -29.20 14.14 13.68
CA PHE A 117 -29.32 14.84 12.39
C PHE A 117 -30.75 15.08 11.92
N LYS A 118 -31.73 14.27 12.38
CA LYS A 118 -33.16 14.49 12.10
C LYS A 118 -33.79 15.53 13.04
N ALA A 119 -33.23 15.72 14.24
CA ALA A 119 -33.70 16.66 15.24
C ALA A 119 -33.04 18.05 15.14
N LEU A 120 -31.94 18.17 14.38
CA LEU A 120 -31.16 19.39 14.23
C LEU A 120 -31.98 20.51 13.54
N ASP A 121 -32.17 21.64 14.23
CA ASP A 121 -32.82 22.81 13.67
C ASP A 121 -31.88 23.59 12.73
N VAL A 122 -32.07 23.42 11.42
CA VAL A 122 -31.29 24.10 10.38
C VAL A 122 -31.71 25.58 10.24
N ALA A 123 -32.88 25.98 10.71
CA ALA A 123 -33.33 27.37 10.72
C ALA A 123 -32.70 28.18 11.86
N ASP A 124 -32.65 27.62 13.07
CA ASP A 124 -31.90 28.21 14.19
C ASP A 124 -30.40 28.29 13.88
N LEU A 125 -29.79 27.24 13.31
CA LEU A 125 -28.40 27.31 12.81
C LEU A 125 -28.19 28.50 11.84
N LYS A 126 -29.09 28.70 10.87
CA LYS A 126 -29.03 29.84 9.95
C LYS A 126 -29.17 31.17 10.69
N GLN A 127 -30.05 31.28 11.68
CA GLN A 127 -30.26 32.49 12.47
C GLN A 127 -29.02 32.83 13.33
N GLN A 128 -28.40 31.83 13.97
CA GLN A 128 -27.20 32.02 14.77
C GLN A 128 -25.99 32.38 13.90
N LEU A 129 -25.82 31.73 12.73
CA LEU A 129 -24.79 32.13 11.77
C LEU A 129 -25.02 33.55 11.23
N ALA A 130 -26.25 33.91 10.84
CA ALA A 130 -26.55 35.27 10.38
C ALA A 130 -26.26 36.32 11.48
N ARG A 131 -26.57 36.02 12.74
CA ARG A 131 -26.20 36.86 13.89
C ARG A 131 -24.68 36.98 14.07
N SER A 132 -23.95 35.88 13.98
CA SER A 132 -22.47 35.86 14.05
C SER A 132 -21.85 36.70 12.92
N GLN A 133 -22.33 36.54 11.69
CA GLN A 133 -21.88 37.34 10.54
C GLN A 133 -22.22 38.83 10.69
N THR A 134 -23.34 39.17 11.33
CA THR A 134 -23.74 40.58 11.58
C THR A 134 -22.88 41.22 12.68
N LEU A 135 -22.51 40.47 13.72
CA LEU A 135 -21.68 40.95 14.82
C LEU A 135 -20.18 40.98 14.48
N PHE A 136 -19.72 40.11 13.58
CA PHE A 136 -18.32 39.93 13.24
C PHE A 136 -18.09 39.85 11.72
N PRO A 137 -18.46 40.90 10.94
CA PRO A 137 -18.43 40.86 9.46
C PRO A 137 -17.03 40.64 8.86
N GLU A 138 -15.98 41.08 9.56
CA GLU A 138 -14.58 40.93 9.11
C GLU A 138 -13.84 39.78 9.82
N ASN A 139 -14.55 38.83 10.45
CA ASN A 139 -13.89 37.70 11.13
C ASN A 139 -14.49 36.32 10.74
N PRO A 140 -14.15 35.80 9.55
CA PRO A 140 -14.64 34.51 9.07
C PRO A 140 -14.25 33.33 9.95
N SER A 141 -13.22 33.47 10.80
CA SER A 141 -12.80 32.47 11.78
C SER A 141 -13.84 32.25 12.89
N VAL A 142 -14.59 33.30 13.27
CA VAL A 142 -15.68 33.18 14.28
C VAL A 142 -16.83 32.36 13.71
N TRP A 143 -17.28 32.65 12.48
CA TRP A 143 -18.47 32.00 11.91
C TRP A 143 -18.32 30.48 11.78
N VAL A 144 -17.12 30.00 11.42
CA VAL A 144 -16.84 28.56 11.29
C VAL A 144 -16.67 27.89 12.64
N LYS A 145 -16.17 28.61 13.66
CA LYS A 145 -16.14 28.13 15.05
C LYS A 145 -17.53 28.04 15.65
N ASP A 146 -18.40 29.00 15.36
CA ASP A 146 -19.81 28.97 15.75
C ASP A 146 -20.57 27.83 15.05
N LEU A 147 -20.32 27.59 13.75
CA LEU A 147 -20.82 26.41 13.04
C LEU A 147 -20.38 25.11 13.72
N ALA A 148 -19.08 24.96 14.01
CA ALA A 148 -18.55 23.76 14.67
C ALA A 148 -19.15 23.56 16.06
N GLY A 149 -19.21 24.62 16.88
CA GLY A 149 -19.79 24.59 18.22
C GLY A 149 -21.28 24.24 18.21
N TYR A 150 -22.07 24.86 17.31
CA TYR A 150 -23.49 24.57 17.16
C TYR A 150 -23.73 23.11 16.76
N LEU A 151 -23.01 22.63 15.74
CA LEU A 151 -23.10 21.23 15.32
C LEU A 151 -22.66 20.28 16.43
N ASN A 152 -21.64 20.63 17.20
CA ASN A 152 -21.13 19.75 18.26
C ASN A 152 -22.05 19.70 19.48
N LEU A 153 -22.76 20.78 19.79
CA LEU A 153 -23.77 20.83 20.85
C LEU A 153 -25.02 20.00 20.49
N ASN A 154 -25.51 20.15 19.26
CA ASN A 154 -26.78 19.54 18.83
C ASN A 154 -26.62 18.11 18.29
N LEU A 155 -25.48 17.74 17.71
CA LEU A 155 -25.19 16.36 17.31
C LEU A 155 -24.73 15.49 18.50
N THR A 156 -25.47 15.55 19.60
CA THR A 156 -25.16 14.83 20.84
C THR A 156 -25.70 13.39 20.77
N ALA A 157 -24.83 12.44 20.40
CA ALA A 157 -25.10 11.01 20.36
C ALA A 157 -23.84 10.22 20.79
N PRO A 158 -23.98 8.98 21.31
CA PRO A 158 -22.84 8.14 21.75
C PRO A 158 -21.71 8.07 20.71
N GLU A 159 -20.46 8.16 21.16
CA GLU A 159 -19.32 8.04 20.24
C GLU A 159 -19.12 6.57 19.83
N SER A 160 -19.50 6.26 18.59
CA SER A 160 -18.95 5.12 17.88
C SER A 160 -17.45 5.31 17.73
N GLU A 161 -16.64 4.32 18.10
CA GLU A 161 -15.18 4.36 17.91
C GLU A 161 -14.82 4.76 16.46
N PRO A 162 -13.70 5.48 16.23
CA PRO A 162 -13.24 5.84 14.88
C PRO A 162 -12.67 4.63 14.11
N THR A 163 -13.44 3.56 13.99
CA THR A 163 -13.12 2.34 13.26
C THR A 163 -13.56 2.46 11.79
N LEU A 164 -12.59 2.42 10.88
CA LEU A 164 -12.79 2.58 9.43
C LEU A 164 -13.71 1.52 8.79
N SER A 165 -13.97 0.42 9.50
CA SER A 165 -14.79 -0.72 9.07
C SER A 165 -16.29 -0.51 9.23
N SER A 166 -16.72 0.30 10.21
CA SER A 166 -18.11 0.29 10.69
C SER A 166 -19.05 1.19 9.90
N TYR A 167 -18.51 2.19 9.20
CA TYR A 167 -19.27 3.21 8.46
C TYR A 167 -18.62 3.57 7.13
N THR A 168 -19.35 4.25 6.24
CA THR A 168 -18.83 4.76 4.96
C THR A 168 -17.72 5.80 5.17
N HIS A 169 -16.92 6.09 4.12
CA HIS A 169 -15.74 6.97 4.25
C HIS A 169 -16.10 8.45 4.46
N ASP A 170 -17.33 8.81 4.13
CA ASP A 170 -17.95 10.12 4.23
C ASP A 170 -18.86 10.26 5.47
N TYR A 171 -18.95 9.24 6.34
CA TYR A 171 -19.65 9.33 7.62
C TYR A 171 -18.80 10.07 8.68
N PRO A 172 -19.37 10.98 9.48
CA PRO A 172 -20.79 11.30 9.61
C PRO A 172 -21.35 12.33 8.61
N TYR A 173 -20.53 13.01 7.80
CA TYR A 173 -20.99 14.08 6.90
C TYR A 173 -22.02 13.62 5.84
N CYS A 174 -22.06 12.33 5.50
CA CYS A 174 -23.08 11.73 4.63
C CYS A 174 -24.51 11.81 5.19
N LEU A 175 -24.67 11.97 6.50
CA LEU A 175 -25.97 12.16 7.15
C LEU A 175 -26.50 13.60 7.00
N THR A 176 -25.72 14.54 6.47
CA THR A 176 -26.17 15.92 6.28
C THR A 176 -27.20 16.02 5.14
N GLY A 177 -28.41 16.47 5.50
CA GLY A 177 -29.45 16.79 4.52
C GLY A 177 -29.00 17.88 3.54
N LYS A 178 -29.58 17.90 2.33
CA LYS A 178 -29.19 18.82 1.23
C LYS A 178 -29.10 20.29 1.66
N GLU A 179 -30.04 20.72 2.50
CA GLU A 179 -30.11 22.08 3.03
C GLU A 179 -28.92 22.40 3.94
N LEU A 180 -28.66 21.57 4.96
CA LEU A 180 -27.52 21.70 5.87
C LEU A 180 -26.20 21.66 5.11
N LYS A 181 -26.05 20.74 4.15
CA LYS A 181 -24.86 20.66 3.29
C LYS A 181 -24.67 21.93 2.45
N GLY A 182 -25.77 22.56 2.01
CA GLY A 182 -25.77 23.88 1.38
C GLY A 182 -25.30 25.00 2.31
N VAL A 183 -25.78 25.04 3.56
CA VAL A 183 -25.34 26.02 4.59
C VAL A 183 -23.85 25.87 4.88
N ILE A 184 -23.39 24.64 5.15
CA ILE A 184 -21.99 24.32 5.46
C ILE A 184 -21.07 24.72 4.29
N LYS A 185 -21.36 24.26 3.07
CA LYS A 185 -20.54 24.57 1.88
C LYS A 185 -20.58 26.08 1.55
N GLY A 186 -21.74 26.72 1.70
CA GLY A 186 -21.91 28.16 1.50
C GLY A 186 -21.11 29.02 2.48
N LEU A 187 -20.92 28.57 3.72
CA LEU A 187 -20.05 29.24 4.69
C LEU A 187 -18.56 28.97 4.44
N ILE A 188 -18.18 27.69 4.30
CA ILE A 188 -16.79 27.27 4.03
C ILE A 188 -16.23 27.94 2.77
N GLY A 189 -17.06 28.11 1.73
CA GLY A 189 -16.67 28.82 0.51
C GLY A 189 -16.30 30.30 0.70
N ARG A 190 -16.82 30.97 1.75
CA ARG A 190 -16.49 32.37 2.08
C ARG A 190 -15.26 32.50 2.97
N CYS A 191 -15.02 31.56 3.87
CA CYS A 191 -13.93 31.64 4.86
C CYS A 191 -12.55 31.24 4.30
N GLY A 192 -12.32 31.48 3.00
CA GLY A 192 -11.41 30.71 2.14
C GLY A 192 -9.99 30.48 2.68
N ASP A 193 -9.37 31.52 3.23
CA ASP A 193 -7.98 31.53 3.71
C ASP A 193 -7.84 31.15 5.18
N PHE A 194 -8.92 31.22 5.97
CA PHE A 194 -8.99 30.83 7.39
C PHE A 194 -9.28 29.34 7.60
N LEU A 195 -9.48 28.57 6.51
CA LEU A 195 -9.79 27.14 6.60
C LEU A 195 -8.66 26.26 7.14
N PRO A 196 -7.35 26.56 6.96
CA PRO A 196 -6.27 25.86 7.66
C PRO A 196 -6.36 26.07 9.17
N ASP A 197 -6.41 27.32 9.66
CA ASP A 197 -6.54 27.63 11.10
C ASP A 197 -7.79 26.99 11.71
N PHE A 198 -8.88 26.89 10.94
CA PHE A 198 -10.11 26.25 11.37
C PHE A 198 -10.02 24.71 11.38
N PHE A 199 -9.37 24.10 10.40
CA PHE A 199 -9.07 22.67 10.41
C PHE A 199 -8.20 22.30 11.62
N ASP A 200 -7.11 23.05 11.83
CA ASP A 200 -6.23 22.91 12.98
C ASP A 200 -7.00 23.07 14.29
N HIS A 201 -7.79 24.14 14.42
CA HIS A 201 -8.67 24.35 15.57
C HIS A 201 -9.62 23.16 15.82
N CYS A 202 -10.24 22.58 14.78
CA CYS A 202 -11.08 21.39 14.95
C CYS A 202 -10.27 20.21 15.53
N VAL A 203 -9.08 19.93 14.99
CA VAL A 203 -8.24 18.81 15.47
C VAL A 203 -7.73 19.06 16.89
N TYR A 204 -7.18 20.24 17.18
CA TYR A 204 -6.69 20.57 18.52
C TYR A 204 -7.81 20.61 19.57
N THR A 205 -9.02 21.10 19.22
CA THR A 205 -10.18 21.06 20.12
C THR A 205 -10.63 19.62 20.37
N MET A 206 -10.79 18.77 19.34
CA MET A 206 -11.08 17.34 19.54
C MET A 206 -10.06 16.67 20.47
N LEU A 207 -8.77 16.96 20.29
CA LEU A 207 -7.70 16.43 21.15
C LEU A 207 -7.72 16.99 22.58
N ARG A 208 -8.28 18.18 22.81
CA ARG A 208 -8.46 18.78 24.14
C ARG A 208 -9.68 18.20 24.84
N GLU A 209 -10.81 18.09 24.15
CA GLU A 209 -12.05 17.54 24.71
C GLU A 209 -11.90 16.06 25.09
N LEU A 210 -11.06 15.28 24.38
CA LEU A 210 -10.71 13.89 24.73
C LEU A 210 -10.02 13.72 26.10
N ASP A 211 -9.60 14.78 26.78
CA ASP A 211 -9.11 14.72 28.17
C ASP A 211 -10.18 15.10 29.21
N ARG A 212 -11.38 15.55 28.81
CA ARG A 212 -12.48 15.91 29.72
C ARG A 212 -13.25 14.66 30.15
N GLN A 213 -13.54 14.58 31.45
CA GLN A 213 -14.31 13.48 32.05
C GLN A 213 -15.81 13.49 31.64
N SER A 214 -16.29 14.53 30.99
CA SER A 214 -17.67 14.67 30.53
C SER A 214 -18.01 13.81 29.30
N GLY A 215 -17.02 13.34 28.53
CA GLY A 215 -17.24 12.51 27.35
C GLY A 215 -18.08 13.18 26.27
N GLU A 216 -17.97 14.51 26.14
CA GLU A 216 -18.72 15.30 25.15
C GLU A 216 -18.44 14.80 23.72
N PRO A 217 -19.47 14.45 22.93
CA PRO A 217 -19.29 13.88 21.60
C PRO A 217 -18.65 14.89 20.65
N LEU A 218 -17.88 14.40 19.68
CA LEU A 218 -17.03 15.23 18.82
C LEU A 218 -17.58 15.38 17.39
N HIS A 219 -18.85 15.03 17.18
CA HIS A 219 -19.46 14.84 15.86
C HIS A 219 -19.51 16.15 15.04
N GLY A 220 -19.65 17.31 15.67
CA GLY A 220 -19.65 18.60 14.96
C GLY A 220 -18.29 18.92 14.33
N TYR A 221 -17.20 18.70 15.07
CA TYR A 221 -15.83 18.86 14.54
C TYR A 221 -15.53 17.82 13.45
N ARG A 222 -16.00 16.58 13.60
CA ARG A 222 -15.89 15.51 12.57
C ARG A 222 -16.57 15.93 11.26
N VAL A 223 -17.80 16.47 11.33
CA VAL A 223 -18.53 17.00 10.16
C VAL A 223 -17.76 18.15 9.49
N CYS A 224 -17.26 19.11 10.27
CA CYS A 224 -16.52 20.26 9.73
C CYS A 224 -15.24 19.82 9.01
N ILE A 225 -14.46 18.91 9.61
CA ILE A 225 -13.25 18.33 9.00
C ILE A 225 -13.56 17.66 7.66
N GLN A 226 -14.61 16.83 7.58
CA GLN A 226 -15.02 16.18 6.32
C GLN A 226 -15.52 17.18 5.28
N ALA A 227 -16.24 18.23 5.69
CA ALA A 227 -16.72 19.27 4.79
C ALA A 227 -15.58 20.11 4.18
N ILE A 228 -14.57 20.47 4.97
CA ILE A 228 -13.36 21.16 4.48
C ILE A 228 -12.61 20.27 3.49
N LEU A 229 -12.33 19.02 3.87
CA LEU A 229 -11.44 18.15 3.10
C LEU A 229 -12.12 17.46 1.90
N GLN A 230 -13.45 17.52 1.78
CA GLN A 230 -14.15 17.18 0.54
C GLN A 230 -13.81 18.16 -0.60
N ASP A 231 -13.77 19.47 -0.33
CA ASP A 231 -13.51 20.51 -1.34
C ASP A 231 -12.04 20.96 -1.39
N LYS A 232 -11.32 20.93 -0.26
CA LYS A 232 -9.92 21.39 -0.14
C LYS A 232 -9.01 20.34 0.56
N PRO A 233 -8.86 19.12 0.03
CA PRO A 233 -8.08 18.04 0.67
C PRO A 233 -6.60 18.37 0.93
N ARG A 234 -6.03 19.36 0.23
CA ARG A 234 -4.63 19.80 0.44
C ARG A 234 -4.36 20.35 1.84
N ILE A 235 -5.37 20.87 2.56
CA ILE A 235 -5.20 21.49 3.88
C ILE A 235 -4.55 20.51 4.87
N ALA A 236 -5.07 19.28 4.94
CA ALA A 236 -4.51 18.20 5.77
C ALA A 236 -3.07 17.77 5.41
N THR A 237 -2.47 18.34 4.36
CA THR A 237 -1.10 18.04 3.91
C THR A 237 -0.13 19.21 4.00
N GLN A 238 -0.58 20.40 4.41
CA GLN A 238 0.29 21.58 4.52
C GLN A 238 1.35 21.40 5.62
N ASN A 239 0.91 21.02 6.83
CA ASN A 239 1.77 20.99 8.03
C ASN A 239 1.99 19.55 8.56
N LEU A 240 2.20 18.56 7.67
CA LEU A 240 2.42 17.16 8.09
C LEU A 240 3.52 16.93 9.13
N PRO A 241 4.67 17.66 9.13
CA PRO A 241 5.69 17.50 10.17
C PRO A 241 5.17 17.85 11.58
N GLU A 242 4.45 18.95 11.71
CA GLU A 242 3.87 19.42 12.99
C GLU A 242 2.83 18.42 13.51
N TYR A 243 2.00 17.88 12.61
CA TYR A 243 1.06 16.81 12.95
C TYR A 243 1.73 15.48 13.34
N LEU A 244 2.88 15.16 12.76
CA LEU A 244 3.67 13.98 13.16
C LEU A 244 4.30 14.17 14.55
N GLU A 245 4.77 15.38 14.86
CA GLU A 245 5.28 15.74 16.19
C GLU A 245 4.16 15.75 17.25
N LEU A 246 3.00 16.31 16.92
CA LEU A 246 1.79 16.22 17.74
C LEU A 246 1.41 14.77 18.03
N LEU A 247 1.35 13.90 17.00
CA LEU A 247 1.05 12.48 17.18
C LEU A 247 2.09 11.79 18.07
N ARG A 248 3.39 12.06 17.89
CA ARG A 248 4.46 11.54 18.75
C ARG A 248 4.28 11.99 20.21
N SER A 249 3.90 13.25 20.45
CA SER A 249 3.67 13.78 21.81
C SER A 249 2.53 13.09 22.57
N VAL A 250 1.56 12.49 21.85
CA VAL A 250 0.43 11.75 22.42
C VAL A 250 0.47 10.24 22.13
N GLN A 251 1.63 9.69 21.75
CA GLN A 251 1.77 8.29 21.31
C GLN A 251 1.32 7.25 22.37
N ASN A 252 1.36 7.63 23.65
CA ASN A 252 0.86 6.81 24.77
C ASN A 252 -0.66 6.88 24.99
N ARG A 253 -1.41 7.69 24.21
CA ARG A 253 -2.88 7.81 24.23
C ARG A 253 -3.44 7.41 22.85
N PRO A 254 -3.70 6.11 22.60
CA PRO A 254 -4.07 5.63 21.26
C PRO A 254 -5.27 6.35 20.63
N VAL A 255 -6.32 6.66 21.41
CA VAL A 255 -7.51 7.39 20.92
C VAL A 255 -7.15 8.76 20.33
N LYS A 256 -6.18 9.48 20.91
CA LYS A 256 -5.70 10.76 20.36
C LYS A 256 -4.94 10.57 19.05
N CYS A 257 -4.07 9.56 18.98
CA CYS A 257 -3.36 9.22 17.73
C CYS A 257 -4.33 8.84 16.61
N LEU A 258 -5.32 7.99 16.92
CA LEU A 258 -6.36 7.57 15.99
C LEU A 258 -7.21 8.78 15.52
N THR A 259 -7.49 9.74 16.40
CA THR A 259 -8.17 11.00 16.02
C THR A 259 -7.35 11.85 15.05
N ILE A 260 -6.03 11.98 15.25
CA ILE A 260 -5.13 12.68 14.30
C ILE A 260 -5.08 11.93 12.95
N MET A 261 -4.89 10.62 12.97
CA MET A 261 -4.85 9.76 11.78
C MET A 261 -6.20 9.77 11.04
N TRP A 262 -7.32 9.88 11.75
CA TRP A 262 -8.66 10.01 11.19
C TRP A 262 -8.88 11.38 10.54
N ALA A 263 -8.55 12.48 11.23
CA ALA A 263 -8.79 13.82 10.74
C ALA A 263 -8.00 14.12 9.45
N LEU A 264 -6.70 13.83 9.45
CA LEU A 264 -5.84 14.01 8.29
C LEU A 264 -6.23 13.04 7.16
N GLY A 265 -6.64 11.82 7.52
CA GLY A 265 -7.02 10.78 6.56
C GLY A 265 -8.22 11.13 5.68
N GLN A 266 -9.11 12.04 6.10
CA GLN A 266 -10.30 12.39 5.29
C GLN A 266 -9.94 12.95 3.91
N ALA A 267 -8.81 13.65 3.79
CA ALA A 267 -8.32 14.16 2.51
C ALA A 267 -8.06 13.05 1.47
N GLY A 268 -7.68 11.85 1.94
CA GLY A 268 -7.36 10.72 1.07
C GLY A 268 -8.55 10.15 0.32
N PHE A 269 -9.77 10.28 0.84
CA PHE A 269 -10.96 9.75 0.15
C PHE A 269 -11.38 10.60 -1.06
N TYR A 270 -10.90 11.84 -1.15
CA TYR A 270 -11.18 12.75 -2.27
C TYR A 270 -9.96 12.96 -3.19
N ASP A 271 -8.74 12.85 -2.65
CA ASP A 271 -7.49 13.04 -3.39
C ASP A 271 -6.45 11.97 -3.00
N LEU A 272 -6.16 11.03 -3.92
CA LEU A 272 -5.14 9.98 -3.73
C LEU A 272 -3.76 10.54 -3.38
N SER A 273 -3.35 11.66 -4.00
CA SER A 273 -2.05 12.26 -3.79
C SER A 273 -1.91 12.75 -2.33
N GLN A 274 -2.97 13.38 -1.81
CA GLN A 274 -3.05 13.80 -0.42
C GLN A 274 -3.14 12.60 0.53
N GLY A 275 -3.96 11.60 0.19
CA GLY A 275 -4.11 10.38 1.00
C GLY A 275 -2.82 9.60 1.19
N LEU A 276 -1.99 9.50 0.13
CA LEU A 276 -0.67 8.88 0.19
C LEU A 276 0.32 9.72 0.99
N ARG A 277 0.30 11.06 0.87
CA ARG A 277 1.14 11.96 1.69
C ARG A 277 0.83 11.83 3.18
N VAL A 278 -0.46 11.81 3.56
CA VAL A 278 -0.89 11.56 4.94
C VAL A 278 -0.45 10.17 5.40
N TRP A 279 -0.62 9.13 4.58
CA TRP A 279 -0.23 7.78 4.97
C TRP A 279 1.28 7.64 5.19
N LEU A 280 2.09 8.14 4.24
CA LEU A 280 3.55 8.10 4.31
C LEU A 280 4.13 9.01 5.40
N GLY A 281 3.53 10.18 5.62
CA GLY A 281 4.00 11.17 6.60
C GLY A 281 3.54 10.91 8.04
N ILE A 282 2.37 10.31 8.24
CA ILE A 282 1.74 10.17 9.57
C ILE A 282 1.60 8.71 9.99
N MET A 283 1.13 7.83 9.11
CA MET A 283 0.74 6.46 9.48
C MET A 283 1.88 5.45 9.37
N LEU A 284 2.70 5.53 8.32
CA LEU A 284 3.88 4.68 8.14
C LEU A 284 4.90 4.83 9.30
N PRO A 285 5.22 6.04 9.81
CA PRO A 285 6.10 6.20 10.98
C PRO A 285 5.61 5.53 12.27
N VAL A 286 4.33 5.18 12.35
CA VAL A 286 3.73 4.45 13.49
C VAL A 286 3.17 3.07 13.13
N LEU A 287 3.51 2.54 11.94
CA LEU A 287 3.07 1.22 11.48
C LEU A 287 3.57 0.08 12.39
N GLY A 288 4.67 0.29 13.13
CA GLY A 288 5.15 -0.62 14.17
C GLY A 288 4.48 -0.49 15.55
N VAL A 289 3.56 0.46 15.73
CA VAL A 289 2.86 0.67 17.01
C VAL A 289 1.59 -0.19 17.04
N LYS A 290 1.59 -1.26 17.85
CA LYS A 290 0.53 -2.28 17.89
C LYS A 290 -0.90 -1.74 18.09
N SER A 291 -1.06 -0.60 18.75
CA SER A 291 -2.36 0.06 18.97
C SER A 291 -2.84 0.94 17.80
N LEU A 292 -2.00 1.17 16.78
CA LEU A 292 -2.27 2.06 15.64
C LEU A 292 -2.12 1.36 14.29
N SER A 293 -1.38 0.26 14.23
CA SER A 293 -1.03 -0.47 12.99
C SER A 293 -2.23 -1.05 12.25
N SER A 294 -3.26 -1.50 12.98
CA SER A 294 -4.54 -1.95 12.39
C SER A 294 -5.25 -0.83 11.64
N TYR A 295 -5.34 0.36 12.23
CA TYR A 295 -5.91 1.54 11.58
C TYR A 295 -5.07 1.97 10.37
N ALA A 296 -3.73 1.99 10.50
CA ALA A 296 -2.83 2.37 9.42
C ALA A 296 -2.96 1.48 8.17
N ILE A 297 -3.20 0.17 8.35
CA ILE A 297 -3.38 -0.77 7.24
C ILE A 297 -4.80 -0.71 6.68
N ALA A 298 -5.83 -0.67 7.54
CA ALA A 298 -7.22 -0.53 7.10
C ALA A 298 -7.46 0.79 6.33
N TYR A 299 -6.78 1.87 6.70
CA TYR A 299 -6.80 3.12 5.96
C TYR A 299 -6.19 2.97 4.56
N LEU A 300 -5.04 2.32 4.44
CA LEU A 300 -4.40 2.09 3.15
C LEU A 300 -5.27 1.21 2.24
N GLU A 301 -5.84 0.13 2.79
CA GLU A 301 -6.77 -0.75 2.09
C GLU A 301 -7.96 0.05 1.53
N ARG A 302 -8.57 0.91 2.36
CA ARG A 302 -9.67 1.79 1.94
C ARG A 302 -9.26 2.86 0.92
N LEU A 303 -8.10 3.49 1.10
CA LEU A 303 -7.55 4.51 0.18
C LEU A 303 -7.35 3.90 -1.22
N LEU A 304 -6.72 2.73 -1.29
CA LEU A 304 -6.48 2.03 -2.55
C LEU A 304 -7.79 1.50 -3.15
N LEU A 305 -8.76 1.07 -2.33
CA LEU A 305 -10.08 0.63 -2.82
C LEU A 305 -10.87 1.77 -3.47
N VAL A 306 -10.90 2.96 -2.84
CA VAL A 306 -11.56 4.16 -3.40
C VAL A 306 -10.88 4.62 -4.69
N HIS A 307 -9.54 4.66 -4.71
CA HIS A 307 -8.78 5.09 -5.90
C HIS A 307 -8.27 3.90 -6.71
N ALA A 308 -9.14 3.32 -7.53
CA ALA A 308 -8.76 2.29 -8.49
C ALA A 308 -7.64 2.75 -9.44
N ASN A 309 -7.74 3.97 -9.97
CA ASN A 309 -6.70 4.57 -10.82
C ASN A 309 -5.57 5.20 -9.97
N LEU A 310 -4.40 4.57 -10.00
CA LEU A 310 -3.24 4.95 -9.19
C LEU A 310 -2.41 6.13 -9.74
N THR A 311 -2.70 6.62 -10.95
CA THR A 311 -1.84 7.60 -11.66
C THR A 311 -1.57 8.89 -10.88
N LYS A 312 -2.57 9.40 -10.13
CA LYS A 312 -2.42 10.58 -9.25
C LYS A 312 -1.43 10.36 -8.09
N GLY A 313 -1.12 9.12 -7.74
CA GLY A 313 -0.17 8.78 -6.68
C GLY A 313 1.28 8.58 -7.15
N PHE A 314 1.53 8.59 -8.46
CA PHE A 314 2.86 8.31 -9.02
C PHE A 314 3.86 9.41 -8.65
N GLY A 315 5.09 9.01 -8.30
CA GLY A 315 6.16 9.91 -7.89
C GLY A 315 6.07 10.43 -6.44
N ILE A 316 5.05 10.02 -5.67
CA ILE A 316 4.90 10.40 -4.25
C ILE A 316 5.63 9.41 -3.32
N MET A 317 5.73 8.14 -3.72
CA MET A 317 6.44 7.10 -2.99
C MET A 317 7.81 6.83 -3.62
N GLY A 318 8.88 7.32 -2.99
CA GLY A 318 10.25 7.03 -3.42
C GLY A 318 10.79 5.69 -2.87
N PRO A 319 12.04 5.32 -3.20
CA PRO A 319 12.69 4.15 -2.61
C PRO A 319 12.72 4.19 -1.07
N LYS A 320 13.02 5.36 -0.49
CA LYS A 320 13.09 5.58 0.97
C LYS A 320 11.80 5.22 1.69
N GLU A 321 10.66 5.50 1.07
CA GLU A 321 9.33 5.23 1.59
C GLU A 321 8.86 3.80 1.26
N PHE A 322 9.22 3.28 0.10
CA PHE A 322 8.82 1.96 -0.40
C PHE A 322 9.53 0.80 0.31
N PHE A 323 10.85 0.88 0.54
CA PHE A 323 11.61 -0.24 1.09
C PHE A 323 11.22 -0.66 2.52
N PRO A 324 10.88 0.26 3.44
CA PRO A 324 10.24 -0.11 4.72
C PRO A 324 8.96 -0.95 4.56
N LEU A 325 8.19 -0.77 3.48
CA LEU A 325 6.94 -1.50 3.24
C LEU A 325 7.21 -2.93 2.78
N LEU A 326 8.21 -3.13 1.92
CA LEU A 326 8.76 -4.45 1.60
C LEU A 326 9.20 -5.17 2.88
N ASP A 327 9.99 -4.48 3.72
CA ASP A 327 10.51 -5.05 4.97
C ASP A 327 9.36 -5.45 5.92
N PHE A 328 8.35 -4.60 6.11
CA PHE A 328 7.15 -4.92 6.90
C PHE A 328 6.30 -6.07 6.28
N ALA A 329 6.16 -6.14 4.96
CA ALA A 329 5.34 -7.15 4.28
C ALA A 329 5.98 -8.55 4.23
N PHE A 330 7.32 -8.65 4.21
CA PHE A 330 8.02 -9.91 3.95
C PHE A 330 9.03 -10.36 5.01
N MET A 331 9.54 -9.48 5.89
CA MET A 331 10.44 -9.92 6.97
C MET A 331 9.65 -10.46 8.17
N PRO A 332 9.95 -11.67 8.68
CA PRO A 332 9.28 -12.24 9.85
C PRO A 332 9.73 -11.53 11.14
N LYS A 333 8.96 -11.70 12.22
CA LYS A 333 9.23 -11.15 13.57
C LYS A 333 9.35 -9.62 13.62
N ASN A 334 8.77 -8.90 12.65
CA ASN A 334 8.58 -7.46 12.76
C ASN A 334 7.40 -7.12 13.71
N ALA A 335 7.09 -5.84 13.89
CA ALA A 335 6.12 -5.36 14.88
C ALA A 335 4.63 -5.55 14.50
N LEU A 336 4.31 -5.99 13.28
CA LEU A 336 2.95 -6.35 12.87
C LEU A 336 2.56 -7.75 13.36
N SER A 337 1.27 -7.98 13.59
CA SER A 337 0.74 -9.35 13.70
C SER A 337 0.74 -10.03 12.33
N SER A 338 0.79 -11.36 12.30
CA SER A 338 0.76 -12.13 11.05
C SER A 338 -0.43 -11.81 10.15
N SER A 339 -1.59 -11.49 10.75
CA SER A 339 -2.79 -11.03 10.05
C SER A 339 -2.60 -9.68 9.33
N LEU A 340 -2.01 -8.70 10.02
CA LEU A 340 -1.74 -7.37 9.48
C LEU A 340 -0.61 -7.40 8.44
N GLN A 341 0.42 -8.21 8.66
CA GLN A 341 1.47 -8.45 7.66
C GLN A 341 0.91 -9.06 6.38
N GLU A 342 -0.01 -10.02 6.49
CA GLU A 342 -0.67 -10.65 5.35
C GLU A 342 -1.63 -9.69 4.61
N GLN A 343 -2.36 -8.82 5.33
CA GLN A 343 -3.10 -7.73 4.69
C GLN A 343 -2.16 -6.78 3.92
N LEU A 344 -1.07 -6.32 4.53
CA LEU A 344 -0.09 -5.45 3.87
C LEU A 344 0.53 -6.12 2.63
N ARG A 345 0.79 -7.42 2.68
CA ARG A 345 1.30 -8.22 1.54
C ARG A 345 0.32 -8.28 0.37
N ARG A 346 -1.00 -8.26 0.62
CA ARG A 346 -2.03 -8.17 -0.44
C ARG A 346 -2.13 -6.79 -1.07
N LEU A 347 -1.82 -5.73 -0.31
CA LEU A 347 -1.75 -4.35 -0.81
C LEU A 347 -0.45 -4.06 -1.56
N TYR A 348 0.64 -4.76 -1.21
CA TYR A 348 2.00 -4.54 -1.72
C TYR A 348 2.12 -4.46 -3.26
N PRO A 349 1.47 -5.28 -4.10
CA PRO A 349 1.54 -5.13 -5.55
C PRO A 349 1.10 -3.74 -6.05
N ARG A 350 0.08 -3.14 -5.43
CA ARG A 350 -0.39 -1.78 -5.76
C ARG A 350 0.52 -0.68 -5.20
N LEU A 351 1.16 -0.93 -4.05
CA LEU A 351 2.22 -0.07 -3.52
C LEU A 351 3.45 -0.05 -4.44
N LYS A 352 3.82 -1.20 -5.00
CA LYS A 352 4.90 -1.34 -5.99
C LYS A 352 4.58 -0.57 -7.27
N THR A 353 3.35 -0.65 -7.80
CA THR A 353 2.92 0.21 -8.92
C THR A 353 3.03 1.71 -8.61
N LEU A 354 2.65 2.13 -7.40
CA LEU A 354 2.75 3.53 -6.97
C LEU A 354 4.20 4.03 -6.87
N ALA A 355 5.11 3.19 -6.37
CA ALA A 355 6.52 3.50 -6.25
C ALA A 355 7.21 3.55 -7.62
N PHE A 356 6.93 2.59 -8.50
CA PHE A 356 7.53 2.53 -9.84
C PHE A 356 7.03 3.68 -10.74
N GLY A 357 5.78 4.10 -10.54
CA GLY A 357 5.26 5.36 -11.05
C GLY A 357 4.99 5.38 -12.56
N ALA A 358 5.06 6.57 -13.15
CA ALA A 358 4.63 6.81 -14.53
C ALA A 358 5.64 6.40 -15.61
N LYS A 359 6.91 6.20 -15.25
CA LYS A 359 8.05 6.01 -16.18
C LYS A 359 9.08 4.99 -15.67
N PRO A 360 8.68 3.75 -15.32
CA PRO A 360 9.57 2.74 -14.74
C PRO A 360 10.84 2.49 -15.59
N GLU A 361 10.75 2.64 -16.91
CA GLU A 361 11.86 2.54 -17.88
C GLU A 361 12.98 3.57 -17.69
N SER A 362 12.80 4.54 -16.79
CA SER A 362 13.75 5.61 -16.48
C SER A 362 14.00 5.80 -14.96
N THR A 363 13.42 4.94 -14.11
CA THR A 363 13.49 5.10 -12.64
C THR A 363 13.91 3.84 -11.89
N LEU A 364 13.70 2.64 -12.45
CA LEU A 364 13.91 1.38 -11.73
C LEU A 364 15.37 1.10 -11.37
N HIS A 365 16.33 1.65 -12.13
CA HIS A 365 17.74 1.61 -11.77
C HIS A 365 18.04 2.24 -10.39
N THR A 366 17.19 3.16 -9.89
CA THR A 366 17.32 3.76 -8.55
C THR A 366 16.84 2.84 -7.42
N TYR A 367 15.97 1.88 -7.73
CA TYR A 367 15.46 0.89 -6.76
C TYR A 367 16.39 -0.33 -6.66
N LEU A 368 17.04 -0.72 -7.76
CA LEU A 368 17.92 -1.89 -7.84
C LEU A 368 18.95 -1.99 -6.69
N PRO A 369 19.68 -0.93 -6.26
CA PRO A 369 20.67 -1.03 -5.18
C PRO A 369 20.06 -1.47 -3.84
N SER A 370 18.83 -1.02 -3.56
CA SER A 370 18.12 -1.30 -2.31
C SER A 370 17.37 -2.64 -2.33
N PHE A 371 17.05 -3.19 -3.51
CA PHE A 371 16.67 -4.59 -3.66
C PHE A 371 17.90 -5.51 -3.52
N LEU A 372 19.00 -5.21 -4.22
CA LEU A 372 20.21 -6.03 -4.25
C LEU A 372 20.85 -6.17 -2.86
N SER A 373 20.99 -5.06 -2.12
CA SER A 373 21.52 -5.09 -0.75
C SER A 373 20.67 -5.91 0.23
N ARG A 374 19.36 -6.06 -0.01
CA ARG A 374 18.44 -6.87 0.81
C ARG A 374 18.46 -8.37 0.48
N ALA A 375 18.95 -8.77 -0.68
CA ALA A 375 18.93 -10.16 -1.16
C ALA A 375 20.02 -11.01 -0.50
N THR A 376 20.04 -11.06 0.84
CA THR A 376 21.03 -11.82 1.62
C THR A 376 20.78 -13.34 1.52
N PRO A 377 21.79 -14.20 1.72
CA PRO A 377 21.61 -15.66 1.69
C PRO A 377 20.51 -16.18 2.64
N HIS A 378 20.35 -15.52 3.80
CA HIS A 378 19.41 -15.86 4.86
C HIS A 378 18.04 -15.14 4.77
N CYS A 379 17.73 -14.43 3.68
CA CYS A 379 16.40 -13.83 3.54
C CYS A 379 15.30 -14.92 3.38
N PRO A 380 14.10 -14.73 3.96
CA PRO A 380 12.99 -15.69 3.86
C PRO A 380 12.60 -15.98 2.41
N ASP A 381 12.13 -17.18 2.08
CA ASP A 381 11.89 -17.56 0.68
C ASP A 381 10.87 -16.68 -0.07
N ASP A 382 9.85 -16.14 0.60
CA ASP A 382 8.91 -15.21 -0.04
C ASP A 382 9.54 -13.82 -0.27
N MET A 383 10.34 -13.32 0.68
CA MET A 383 11.16 -12.11 0.51
C MET A 383 12.15 -12.30 -0.64
N LYS A 384 12.85 -13.43 -0.67
CA LYS A 384 13.81 -13.83 -1.71
C LYS A 384 13.15 -13.88 -3.09
N ARG A 385 11.94 -14.44 -3.18
CA ARG A 385 11.14 -14.51 -4.42
C ARG A 385 10.77 -13.10 -4.90
N GLU A 386 10.26 -12.24 -4.03
CA GLU A 386 9.87 -10.86 -4.40
C GLU A 386 11.08 -9.98 -4.75
N LEU A 387 12.20 -10.11 -4.03
CA LEU A 387 13.45 -9.41 -4.34
C LEU A 387 14.00 -9.82 -5.71
N LEU A 388 14.10 -11.12 -5.99
CA LEU A 388 14.60 -11.62 -7.28
C LEU A 388 13.67 -11.28 -8.45
N SER A 389 12.36 -11.34 -8.22
CA SER A 389 11.32 -10.88 -9.16
C SER A 389 11.49 -9.40 -9.48
N SER A 390 11.53 -8.54 -8.46
CA SER A 390 11.69 -7.08 -8.61
C SER A 390 13.02 -6.67 -9.24
N MET A 391 14.13 -7.33 -8.91
CA MET A 391 15.41 -7.07 -9.58
C MET A 391 15.36 -7.47 -11.06
N THR A 392 14.76 -8.62 -11.38
CA THR A 392 14.56 -9.05 -12.78
C THR A 392 13.67 -8.07 -13.55
N GLU A 393 12.62 -7.54 -12.92
CA GLU A 393 11.76 -6.49 -13.48
C GLU A 393 12.53 -5.19 -13.76
N CYS A 394 13.39 -4.75 -12.82
CA CYS A 394 14.28 -3.60 -13.03
C CYS A 394 15.19 -3.79 -14.26
N LEU A 395 15.79 -4.98 -14.41
CA LEU A 395 16.65 -5.31 -15.57
C LEU A 395 15.85 -5.43 -16.89
N CYS A 396 14.61 -5.92 -16.84
CA CYS A 396 13.73 -6.05 -18.01
C CYS A 396 13.28 -4.71 -18.58
N VAL A 397 12.93 -3.76 -17.69
CA VAL A 397 12.22 -2.54 -18.03
C VAL A 397 13.16 -1.34 -18.17
N ASP A 398 14.13 -1.17 -17.28
CA ASP A 398 15.10 -0.08 -17.28
C ASP A 398 16.50 -0.60 -17.62
N VAL A 399 17.02 -0.20 -18.78
CA VAL A 399 18.33 -0.65 -19.28
C VAL A 399 19.49 -0.09 -18.44
N GLN A 400 19.30 1.04 -17.74
CA GLN A 400 20.32 1.61 -16.85
C GLN A 400 20.57 0.72 -15.63
N SER A 401 19.60 -0.12 -15.24
CA SER A 401 19.74 -1.12 -14.18
C SER A 401 20.94 -2.06 -14.41
N LEU A 402 21.25 -2.42 -15.66
CA LEU A 402 22.44 -3.23 -16.01
C LEU A 402 23.76 -2.45 -15.84
N GLY A 403 23.73 -1.12 -16.00
CA GLY A 403 24.85 -0.24 -15.66
C GLY A 403 25.08 -0.15 -14.14
N VAL A 404 24.01 0.09 -13.39
CA VAL A 404 24.04 0.14 -11.92
C VAL A 404 24.47 -1.20 -11.32
N TRP A 405 24.01 -2.34 -11.85
CA TRP A 405 24.45 -3.65 -11.38
C TRP A 405 25.96 -3.86 -11.58
N ARG A 406 26.51 -3.45 -12.73
CA ARG A 406 27.97 -3.51 -13.00
C ARG A 406 28.79 -2.70 -11.99
N GLN A 407 28.33 -1.52 -11.59
CA GLN A 407 28.99 -0.70 -10.57
C GLN A 407 28.90 -1.26 -9.14
N LEU A 408 27.91 -2.11 -8.86
CA LEU A 408 27.65 -2.70 -7.54
C LEU A 408 28.19 -4.12 -7.37
N TYR A 409 28.47 -4.82 -8.48
CA TYR A 409 28.79 -6.25 -8.52
C TYR A 409 29.87 -6.69 -7.52
N THR A 410 31.05 -6.05 -7.53
CA THR A 410 32.18 -6.39 -6.64
C THR A 410 31.89 -6.17 -5.16
N LYS A 411 30.95 -5.27 -4.83
CA LYS A 411 30.50 -4.99 -3.46
C LYS A 411 29.36 -5.91 -3.01
N HIS A 412 28.76 -6.65 -3.94
CA HIS A 412 27.55 -7.45 -3.74
C HIS A 412 27.63 -8.80 -4.46
N LEU A 413 28.79 -9.48 -4.38
CA LEU A 413 28.98 -10.82 -4.97
C LEU A 413 27.96 -11.87 -4.43
N PRO A 414 27.71 -11.99 -3.11
CA PRO A 414 26.73 -12.98 -2.60
C PRO A 414 25.32 -12.76 -3.16
N GLN A 415 24.89 -11.50 -3.27
CA GLN A 415 23.56 -11.15 -3.75
C GLN A 415 23.48 -11.22 -5.29
N SER A 416 24.59 -10.92 -5.99
CA SER A 416 24.71 -11.09 -7.43
C SER A 416 24.70 -12.57 -7.83
N SER A 417 25.32 -13.47 -7.05
CA SER A 417 25.23 -14.93 -7.24
C SER A 417 23.76 -15.40 -7.22
N LEU A 418 22.97 -14.94 -6.25
CA LEU A 418 21.54 -15.27 -6.17
C LEU A 418 20.75 -14.76 -7.39
N LEU A 419 21.04 -13.54 -7.87
CA LEU A 419 20.40 -12.97 -9.07
C LEU A 419 20.82 -13.68 -10.36
N LEU A 420 22.11 -13.98 -10.53
CA LEU A 420 22.65 -14.76 -11.66
C LEU A 420 22.03 -16.16 -11.72
N ASN A 421 21.92 -16.85 -10.58
CA ASN A 421 21.28 -18.16 -10.46
C ASN A 421 19.77 -18.10 -10.80
N HIS A 422 19.08 -17.04 -10.37
CA HIS A 422 17.69 -16.81 -10.73
C HIS A 422 17.52 -16.59 -12.25
N LEU A 423 18.33 -15.70 -12.86
CA LEU A 423 18.32 -15.42 -14.30
C LEU A 423 18.71 -16.65 -15.14
N LEU A 424 19.63 -17.50 -14.65
CA LEU A 424 20.00 -18.76 -15.29
C LEU A 424 18.82 -19.75 -15.31
N LYS A 425 18.06 -19.83 -14.21
CA LYS A 425 16.85 -20.66 -14.11
C LYS A 425 15.70 -20.11 -14.97
N SER A 426 15.42 -18.81 -14.90
CA SER A 426 14.33 -18.16 -15.63
C SER A 426 14.65 -17.82 -17.09
N TRP A 427 15.89 -18.07 -17.56
CA TRP A 427 16.41 -17.70 -18.90
C TRP A 427 15.43 -17.84 -20.07
N ASN A 428 14.68 -18.95 -20.13
CA ASN A 428 13.77 -19.24 -21.24
C ASN A 428 12.55 -18.31 -21.27
N ILE A 429 12.22 -17.66 -20.16
CA ILE A 429 11.10 -16.73 -19.95
C ILE A 429 11.54 -15.26 -20.14
N LEU A 430 12.82 -14.94 -19.89
CA LEU A 430 13.34 -13.56 -19.97
C LEU A 430 13.11 -12.91 -21.36
N PRO A 431 12.80 -11.61 -21.46
CA PRO A 431 12.63 -10.95 -22.75
C PRO A 431 13.88 -11.02 -23.63
N PRO A 432 13.77 -11.22 -24.97
CA PRO A 432 14.93 -11.29 -25.86
C PRO A 432 15.85 -10.06 -25.80
N LYS A 433 15.28 -8.86 -25.61
CA LYS A 433 16.03 -7.61 -25.41
C LYS A 433 16.93 -7.67 -24.17
N LEU A 434 16.41 -8.19 -23.05
CA LEU A 434 17.23 -8.40 -21.84
C LEU A 434 18.31 -9.45 -22.08
N ARG A 435 17.99 -10.59 -22.72
CA ARG A 435 19.00 -11.64 -23.00
C ARG A 435 20.21 -11.10 -23.76
N LYS A 436 20.00 -10.22 -24.75
CA LYS A 436 21.10 -9.53 -25.46
C LYS A 436 21.88 -8.60 -24.54
N ASN A 437 21.21 -7.67 -23.87
CA ASN A 437 21.89 -6.66 -23.03
C ASN A 437 22.59 -7.29 -21.81
N LEU A 438 22.14 -8.47 -21.37
CA LEU A 438 22.76 -9.26 -20.33
C LEU A 438 24.03 -9.96 -20.80
N GLU A 439 24.21 -10.26 -22.10
CA GLU A 439 25.46 -10.86 -22.64
C GLU A 439 26.67 -9.94 -22.40
N GLU A 440 26.53 -8.66 -22.70
CA GLU A 440 27.53 -7.62 -22.42
C GLU A 440 27.85 -7.51 -20.92
N THR A 441 26.82 -7.68 -20.07
CA THR A 441 26.94 -7.59 -18.61
C THR A 441 27.64 -8.82 -18.02
N ILE A 442 27.32 -10.03 -18.50
CA ILE A 442 28.00 -11.27 -18.10
C ILE A 442 29.45 -11.28 -18.59
N GLN A 443 29.74 -10.79 -19.80
CA GLN A 443 31.12 -10.69 -20.25
C GLN A 443 31.93 -9.67 -19.44
N SER A 444 31.31 -8.56 -19.00
CA SER A 444 31.91 -7.62 -18.04
C SER A 444 32.20 -8.29 -16.69
N PHE A 445 31.26 -9.07 -16.14
CA PHE A 445 31.48 -9.81 -14.88
C PHE A 445 32.59 -10.84 -14.99
N LYS A 446 32.72 -11.53 -16.13
CA LYS A 446 33.83 -12.48 -16.34
C LYS A 446 35.20 -11.80 -16.27
N VAL A 447 35.38 -10.68 -16.96
CA VAL A 447 36.65 -9.92 -16.90
C VAL A 447 36.94 -9.49 -15.46
N THR A 448 35.98 -8.90 -14.75
CA THR A 448 36.15 -8.52 -13.33
C THR A 448 36.40 -9.72 -12.41
N ASN A 449 35.85 -10.90 -12.69
CA ASN A 449 36.15 -12.12 -11.93
C ASN A 449 37.57 -12.63 -12.20
N GLU A 450 38.02 -12.56 -13.45
CA GLU A 450 39.37 -12.96 -13.87
C GLU A 450 40.42 -11.99 -13.29
N GLU A 451 40.14 -10.68 -13.26
CA GLU A 451 40.95 -9.65 -12.58
C GLU A 451 41.00 -9.83 -11.05
N MET A 452 39.85 -10.07 -10.40
CA MET A 452 39.83 -10.20 -8.93
C MET A 452 40.34 -11.55 -8.43
N ARG A 453 40.34 -12.62 -9.24
CA ARG A 453 40.79 -13.97 -8.84
C ARG A 453 42.18 -13.96 -8.19
N ASP A 454 43.09 -13.16 -8.73
CA ASP A 454 44.49 -13.12 -8.29
C ASP A 454 44.72 -12.18 -7.08
N SER A 455 43.64 -11.61 -6.52
CA SER A 455 43.68 -10.69 -5.36
C SER A 455 42.66 -11.01 -4.25
N VAL A 456 41.57 -11.73 -4.55
CA VAL A 456 40.50 -12.08 -3.60
C VAL A 456 40.05 -13.52 -3.85
N GLU A 457 40.60 -14.47 -3.10
CA GLU A 457 40.15 -15.86 -3.11
C GLU A 457 38.90 -16.02 -2.23
N SER A 458 37.71 -15.92 -2.85
CA SER A 458 36.40 -16.04 -2.19
C SER A 458 35.51 -17.07 -2.90
N GLN A 459 34.76 -17.85 -2.12
CA GLN A 459 33.80 -18.82 -2.65
C GLN A 459 32.72 -18.13 -3.50
N GLU A 460 32.27 -16.95 -3.08
CA GLU A 460 31.23 -16.19 -3.77
C GLU A 460 31.71 -15.64 -5.13
N LEU A 461 33.01 -15.36 -5.27
CA LEU A 461 33.63 -15.03 -6.55
C LEU A 461 33.65 -16.24 -7.49
N GLN A 462 34.01 -17.43 -6.97
CA GLN A 462 33.96 -18.69 -7.73
C GLN A 462 32.53 -19.04 -8.17
N ASP A 463 31.55 -18.93 -7.27
CA ASP A 463 30.14 -19.15 -7.55
C ASP A 463 29.63 -18.20 -8.66
N CYS A 464 29.95 -16.90 -8.57
CA CYS A 464 29.58 -15.94 -9.60
C CYS A 464 30.24 -16.24 -10.95
N ASN A 465 31.52 -16.65 -10.97
CA ASN A 465 32.22 -17.04 -12.19
C ASN A 465 31.56 -18.28 -12.83
N ASN A 466 31.30 -19.32 -12.05
CA ASN A 466 30.60 -20.53 -12.49
C ASN A 466 29.21 -20.21 -13.06
N LEU A 467 28.45 -19.32 -12.43
CA LEU A 467 27.15 -18.87 -12.92
C LEU A 467 27.26 -18.05 -14.22
N CYS A 468 28.27 -17.19 -14.34
CA CYS A 468 28.55 -16.43 -15.57
C CYS A 468 28.91 -17.35 -16.75
N GLN A 469 29.72 -18.39 -16.52
CA GLN A 469 30.04 -19.39 -17.54
C GLN A 469 28.80 -20.18 -17.97
N ASN A 470 28.00 -20.67 -17.02
CA ASN A 470 26.75 -21.38 -17.31
C ASN A 470 25.74 -20.51 -18.09
N LEU A 471 25.63 -19.22 -17.74
CA LEU A 471 24.84 -18.25 -18.51
C LEU A 471 25.40 -18.09 -19.93
N GLN A 472 26.71 -17.88 -20.10
CA GLN A 472 27.36 -17.71 -21.41
C GLN A 472 27.16 -18.92 -22.33
N VAL A 473 27.22 -20.16 -21.80
CA VAL A 473 26.86 -21.38 -22.54
C VAL A 473 25.39 -21.35 -22.97
N LYS A 474 24.48 -20.90 -22.10
CA LYS A 474 23.04 -20.80 -22.37
C LYS A 474 22.66 -19.65 -23.34
N MET A 475 23.53 -18.66 -23.52
CA MET A 475 23.38 -17.61 -24.56
C MET A 475 23.86 -18.12 -25.92
N ARG A 476 25.04 -18.76 -25.96
CA ARG A 476 25.62 -19.37 -27.17
C ARG A 476 24.81 -20.56 -27.67
N GLY A 477 24.11 -21.24 -26.76
CA GLY A 477 23.13 -22.29 -27.02
C GLY A 477 21.88 -21.81 -27.76
N ARG A 478 22.03 -21.38 -29.02
CA ARG A 478 20.95 -21.52 -30.00
C ARG A 478 20.55 -23.00 -29.99
N GLY A 479 19.30 -23.28 -29.62
CA GLY A 479 18.83 -24.65 -29.43
C GLY A 479 19.19 -25.54 -30.62
N PHE A 480 19.72 -26.74 -30.34
CA PHE A 480 20.19 -27.67 -31.38
C PHE A 480 19.11 -27.80 -32.47
N PRO A 481 19.45 -27.63 -33.77
CA PRO A 481 18.47 -27.32 -34.80
C PRO A 481 17.74 -28.59 -35.27
N TRP A 482 16.94 -29.18 -34.38
CA TRP A 482 16.16 -30.40 -34.61
C TRP A 482 15.29 -30.33 -35.86
N SER A 483 14.75 -29.16 -36.22
CA SER A 483 14.02 -28.96 -37.48
C SER A 483 14.91 -29.09 -38.73
N LYS A 484 16.19 -28.68 -38.65
CA LYS A 484 17.16 -28.88 -39.74
C LYS A 484 17.66 -30.33 -39.77
N LEU A 485 17.92 -30.96 -38.61
CA LEU A 485 18.29 -32.37 -38.56
C LEU A 485 17.15 -33.24 -39.12
N LEU A 486 15.91 -32.97 -38.71
CA LEU A 486 14.71 -33.66 -39.21
C LEU A 486 14.54 -33.46 -40.72
N MET A 487 14.73 -32.25 -41.24
CA MET A 487 14.74 -32.01 -42.70
C MET A 487 15.82 -32.81 -43.42
N VAL A 488 17.05 -32.87 -42.89
CA VAL A 488 18.13 -33.68 -43.47
C VAL A 488 17.77 -35.16 -43.45
N VAL A 489 17.25 -35.68 -42.33
CA VAL A 489 16.80 -37.08 -42.20
C VAL A 489 15.64 -37.39 -43.17
N LEU A 490 14.68 -36.47 -43.34
CA LEU A 490 13.58 -36.62 -44.31
C LEU A 490 14.08 -36.63 -45.76
N VAL A 491 15.06 -35.78 -46.10
CA VAL A 491 15.69 -35.78 -47.43
C VAL A 491 16.45 -37.09 -47.68
N PHE A 492 17.19 -37.61 -46.69
CA PHE A 492 17.84 -38.92 -46.81
C PHE A 492 16.83 -40.07 -46.92
N ALA A 493 15.75 -40.07 -46.13
CA ALA A 493 14.70 -41.09 -46.20
C ALA A 493 13.97 -41.07 -47.55
N ALA A 494 13.60 -39.88 -48.05
CA ALA A 494 12.99 -39.73 -49.37
C ALA A 494 13.96 -40.16 -50.49
N GLY A 495 15.24 -39.79 -50.40
CA GLY A 495 16.27 -40.23 -51.33
C GLY A 495 16.47 -41.75 -51.33
N PHE A 496 16.45 -42.38 -50.15
CA PHE A 496 16.52 -43.84 -50.01
C PHE A 496 15.31 -44.54 -50.60
N ILE A 497 14.08 -44.05 -50.34
CA ILE A 497 12.85 -44.58 -50.93
C ILE A 497 12.85 -44.44 -52.46
N ILE A 498 13.28 -43.28 -52.99
CA ILE A 498 13.40 -43.05 -54.44
C ILE A 498 14.45 -43.99 -55.06
N HIS A 499 15.58 -44.21 -54.38
CA HIS A 499 16.59 -45.17 -54.81
C HIS A 499 16.05 -46.59 -54.82
N ASP A 500 15.44 -47.04 -53.73
CA ASP A 500 14.89 -48.39 -53.54
C ASP A 500 13.83 -48.72 -54.59
N ILE A 501 12.86 -47.82 -54.77
CA ILE A 501 11.87 -47.86 -55.85
C ILE A 501 12.57 -48.00 -57.20
N ARG A 502 13.59 -47.16 -57.49
CA ARG A 502 14.33 -47.21 -58.76
C ARG A 502 15.07 -48.54 -58.98
N SER A 503 15.67 -49.13 -57.95
CA SER A 503 16.26 -50.47 -58.02
C SER A 503 15.21 -51.56 -58.23
N HIS A 504 14.07 -51.51 -57.54
CA HIS A 504 12.98 -52.47 -57.74
C HIS A 504 12.35 -52.38 -59.15
N TRP A 505 12.20 -51.18 -59.73
CA TRP A 505 11.77 -51.00 -61.13
C TRP A 505 12.82 -51.50 -62.13
N LEU A 506 14.12 -51.29 -61.87
CA LEU A 506 15.20 -51.85 -62.69
C LEU A 506 15.21 -53.39 -62.66
N LEU A 507 15.04 -53.99 -61.48
CA LEU A 507 14.97 -55.45 -61.30
C LEU A 507 13.76 -56.05 -62.03
N ARG A 508 12.57 -55.43 -61.89
CA ARG A 508 11.36 -55.80 -62.67
C ARG A 508 11.59 -55.67 -64.18
N ARG A 509 12.30 -54.63 -64.63
CA ARG A 509 12.59 -54.42 -66.07
C ARG A 509 13.53 -55.50 -66.62
N PHE A 510 14.47 -56.01 -65.82
CA PHE A 510 15.29 -57.18 -66.19
C PHE A 510 14.45 -58.46 -66.34
N HIS A 511 13.59 -58.78 -65.38
CA HIS A 511 12.68 -59.93 -65.50
C HIS A 511 11.73 -59.81 -66.71
N HIS A 512 11.16 -58.64 -66.96
CA HIS A 512 10.29 -58.42 -68.13
C HIS A 512 11.05 -58.52 -69.46
N SER A 513 12.32 -58.09 -69.49
CA SER A 513 13.20 -58.26 -70.65
C SER A 513 13.35 -59.76 -71.00
N GLN A 514 13.68 -60.58 -70.00
CA GLN A 514 13.87 -62.03 -70.18
C GLN A 514 12.60 -62.73 -70.69
N ALA A 515 11.43 -62.41 -70.13
CA ALA A 515 10.14 -62.91 -70.62
C ALA A 515 9.84 -62.45 -72.08
N SER A 516 10.19 -61.21 -72.43
CA SER A 516 9.98 -60.65 -73.77
C SER A 516 10.94 -61.16 -74.85
N ALA A 517 12.05 -61.78 -74.45
CA ALA A 517 12.94 -62.51 -75.35
C ALA A 517 12.35 -63.88 -75.70
N GLN A 518 11.81 -64.59 -74.71
CA GLN A 518 11.27 -65.94 -74.86
C GLN A 518 10.01 -65.97 -75.75
N LEU A 519 9.13 -64.97 -75.63
CA LEU A 519 7.98 -64.78 -76.52
C LEU A 519 8.34 -64.42 -77.97
N ARG A 520 9.57 -63.99 -78.26
CA ARG A 520 10.00 -63.60 -79.63
C ARG A 520 10.52 -64.76 -80.46
N GLY A 521 10.69 -65.95 -79.87
CA GLY A 521 11.11 -67.17 -80.56
C GLY A 521 9.98 -67.94 -81.27
N HIS A 522 8.72 -67.76 -80.86
CA HIS A 522 7.59 -68.61 -81.29
C HIS A 522 6.74 -68.05 -82.45
N SER A 523 6.96 -66.81 -82.88
CA SER A 523 6.13 -66.11 -83.88
C SER A 523 6.72 -66.11 -85.30
N ARG A 524 7.23 -67.27 -85.75
CA ARG A 524 7.78 -67.47 -87.11
C ARG A 524 7.17 -68.66 -87.87
N ILE A 525 5.91 -69.00 -87.56
CA ILE A 525 5.11 -69.97 -88.34
C ILE A 525 3.73 -69.34 -88.61
N SER A 526 3.19 -69.62 -89.80
CA SER A 526 1.92 -69.12 -90.36
C SER A 526 1.90 -67.65 -90.78
N ALA A 527 1.55 -67.42 -92.05
CA ALA A 527 1.28 -66.12 -92.64
C ALA A 527 0.11 -66.27 -93.65
N GLY A 528 -0.70 -65.23 -93.83
CA GLY A 528 -1.67 -65.14 -94.92
C GLY A 528 -3.01 -64.50 -94.56
N LEU A 529 -3.52 -63.65 -95.48
CA LEU A 529 -4.80 -62.91 -95.44
C LEU A 529 -4.90 -61.89 -94.27
N GLY A 530 -5.54 -60.71 -94.34
CA GLY A 530 -6.45 -60.06 -95.30
C GLY A 530 -7.54 -59.33 -94.48
N LYS A 531 -8.15 -58.19 -94.85
CA LYS A 531 -8.08 -57.33 -96.05
C LYS A 531 -8.75 -55.95 -95.72
N ASN A 532 -8.32 -54.86 -96.37
CA ASN A 532 -9.03 -53.57 -96.60
C ASN A 532 -9.40 -52.56 -95.46
N ASN A 533 -9.16 -51.28 -95.82
CA ASN A 533 -9.87 -50.02 -95.52
C ASN A 533 -9.82 -49.30 -94.14
N SER A 534 -10.02 -47.96 -94.05
CA SER A 534 -9.66 -46.80 -94.92
C SER A 534 -10.22 -45.46 -94.34
N LEU A 535 -9.34 -44.49 -93.98
CA LEU A 535 -9.62 -43.03 -93.82
C LEU A 535 -10.67 -42.64 -92.73
N HIS A 536 -10.80 -41.41 -92.19
CA HIS A 536 -10.15 -40.08 -92.33
C HIS A 536 -10.36 -39.26 -91.00
N GLN A 537 -10.05 -37.97 -90.75
CA GLN A 537 -9.49 -36.85 -91.55
C GLN A 537 -8.59 -35.87 -90.72
N THR A 538 -9.16 -34.86 -90.03
CA THR A 538 -8.52 -33.64 -89.49
C THR A 538 -9.32 -33.06 -88.30
N GLY A 539 -8.84 -32.11 -87.46
CA GLY A 539 -7.54 -31.42 -87.36
C GLY A 539 -7.68 -29.99 -86.75
N LEU A 540 -6.54 -29.32 -86.47
CA LEU A 540 -6.38 -27.90 -86.04
C LEU A 540 -6.95 -27.47 -84.65
N GLN A 541 -6.58 -26.33 -84.03
CA GLN A 541 -5.30 -25.56 -83.92
C GLN A 541 -5.45 -24.40 -82.88
N LEU A 542 -4.33 -23.87 -82.33
CA LEU A 542 -4.19 -22.64 -81.49
C LEU A 542 -4.85 -22.67 -80.08
N ALA A 543 -4.61 -21.72 -79.15
CA ALA A 543 -3.36 -21.09 -78.63
C ALA A 543 -3.70 -20.12 -77.46
N GLY A 544 -2.75 -19.80 -76.55
CA GLY A 544 -2.71 -18.47 -75.89
C GLY A 544 -2.85 -18.34 -74.35
N ASP A 545 -1.69 -18.10 -73.69
CA ASP A 545 -1.45 -17.09 -72.63
C ASP A 545 -1.95 -17.24 -71.15
N LYS A 546 -1.48 -16.29 -70.30
CA LYS A 546 -1.42 -16.24 -68.80
C LYS A 546 -2.73 -15.70 -68.15
N HIS A 547 -3.00 -15.78 -66.83
CA HIS A 547 -2.31 -15.06 -65.71
C HIS A 547 -2.96 -15.30 -64.31
N SER A 548 -2.27 -14.90 -63.22
CA SER A 548 -2.77 -14.48 -61.87
C SER A 548 -3.76 -15.30 -60.99
N SER A 549 -3.25 -15.78 -59.85
CA SER A 549 -3.54 -15.30 -58.46
C SER A 549 -4.99 -15.09 -57.94
N LEU A 550 -5.36 -15.88 -56.91
CA LEU A 550 -6.13 -15.58 -55.67
C LEU A 550 -5.87 -16.79 -54.74
N LEU A 551 -5.65 -16.75 -53.41
CA LEU A 551 -6.00 -15.87 -52.29
C LEU A 551 -7.45 -16.00 -51.79
N LEU A 552 -7.62 -16.82 -50.74
CA LEU A 552 -8.68 -16.76 -49.73
C LEU A 552 -8.15 -17.39 -48.42
#